data_AF-A0A4Q2XJ49-F1
#
_entry.id   AF-A0A4Q2XJ49-F1
#
_cell.length_a   1.000
_cell.length_b   1.000
_cell.length_c   1.000
_cell.angle_alpha   90.00
_cell.angle_beta   90.00
_cell.angle_gamma   90.00
#
_symmetry.space_group_name_H-M   'P 1'
#
loop_
_entity.id
_entity.type
_entity.pdbx_description
1 polymer ?
#
loop_
_entity_poly.entity_id
_entity_poly.type
_entity_poly.pdbx_seq_one_letter_code
_entity_poly.pdbx_strand_id
1 'polypeptide(L)'
;MPLLEVAAPWLVNKEIVRGECVLEYAICQPCRDDVTDRLSEESKESVRNFLEQEIDWEARMKEFMLAHELTDRFRACIACQTPREELTGFGLSALFDPGGGVVEGPLPLLICQPCIGRMTAQLSEKSRAVWRKFLEDHFEGPPGDSGLPGLM
;
A
#
# COMPACT_ATOMS: atom_id res chain seq x y z
N MET A 1 -17.45 -12.87 8.14
CA MET A 1 -17.82 -12.35 6.81
C MET A 1 -17.06 -13.18 5.78
N PRO A 2 -17.71 -14.02 4.96
CA PRO A 2 -16.98 -14.88 4.02
C PRO A 2 -16.47 -14.05 2.84
N LEU A 3 -15.21 -14.27 2.48
CA LEU A 3 -14.50 -13.62 1.39
C LEU A 3 -15.24 -13.90 0.06
N LEU A 4 -15.68 -12.84 -0.62
CA LEU A 4 -16.64 -12.90 -1.73
C LEU A 4 -16.16 -13.70 -2.95
N GLU A 5 -14.85 -13.87 -3.16
CA GLU A 5 -14.30 -14.79 -4.16
C GLU A 5 -12.97 -15.41 -3.69
N VAL A 6 -12.95 -16.73 -3.56
CA VAL A 6 -11.78 -17.51 -3.11
C VAL A 6 -10.68 -17.58 -4.19
N ALA A 7 -10.95 -17.10 -5.41
CA ALA A 7 -10.07 -17.21 -6.58
C ALA A 7 -9.42 -15.88 -7.04
N ALA A 8 -9.56 -14.80 -6.26
CA ALA A 8 -8.96 -13.51 -6.60
C ALA A 8 -7.61 -13.29 -5.88
N PRO A 9 -6.65 -12.55 -6.48
CA PRO A 9 -5.46 -12.09 -5.77
C PRO A 9 -5.81 -11.18 -4.58
N TRP A 10 -4.95 -11.20 -3.56
CA TRP A 10 -5.11 -10.47 -2.30
C TRP A 10 -3.98 -9.47 -2.11
N LEU A 11 -4.30 -8.19 -1.97
CA LEU A 11 -3.33 -7.19 -1.56
C LEU A 11 -3.34 -7.11 -0.03
N VAL A 12 -2.21 -7.43 0.59
CA VAL A 12 -1.99 -7.30 2.03
C VAL A 12 -1.19 -6.04 2.29
N ASN A 13 -1.70 -5.18 3.17
CA ASN A 13 -1.03 -3.99 3.63
C ASN A 13 -0.78 -4.06 5.14
N LYS A 14 0.41 -3.62 5.56
CA LYS A 14 0.77 -3.42 6.96
C LYS A 14 1.31 -2.02 7.14
N GLU A 15 0.76 -1.27 8.07
CA GLU A 15 1.27 0.03 8.48
C GLU A 15 2.06 -0.12 9.77
N ILE A 16 3.33 0.28 9.73
CA ILE A 16 4.25 0.19 10.87
C ILE A 16 4.60 1.62 11.31
N VAL A 17 4.43 1.91 12.59
CA VAL A 17 4.77 3.20 13.20
C VAL A 17 5.60 2.93 14.45
N ARG A 18 6.79 3.54 14.53
CA ARG A 18 7.75 3.41 15.64
C ARG A 18 8.06 1.94 16.01
N GLY A 19 8.06 1.07 15.00
CA GLY A 19 8.35 -0.36 15.16
C GLY A 19 7.14 -1.24 15.46
N GLU A 20 5.94 -0.67 15.67
CA GLU A 20 4.72 -1.42 15.92
C GLU A 20 3.81 -1.47 14.68
N CYS A 21 3.21 -2.63 14.41
CA CYS A 21 2.19 -2.76 13.38
C CYS A 21 0.87 -2.20 13.93
N VAL A 22 0.45 -1.04 13.42
CA VAL A 22 -0.74 -0.33 13.92
C VAL A 22 -2.00 -0.66 13.12
N LEU A 23 -1.84 -1.13 11.89
CA LEU A 23 -2.93 -1.57 11.03
C LEU A 23 -2.43 -2.65 10.07
N GLU A 24 -3.17 -3.74 9.97
CA GLU A 24 -2.94 -4.79 8.98
C GLU A 24 -4.27 -5.19 8.37
N TYR A 25 -4.35 -5.19 7.05
CA TYR A 25 -5.55 -5.61 6.33
C TYR A 25 -5.20 -6.29 5.02
N ALA A 26 -6.10 -7.17 4.58
CA ALA A 26 -6.06 -7.81 3.29
C ALA A 26 -7.31 -7.43 2.50
N ILE A 27 -7.13 -7.01 1.25
CA ILE A 27 -8.21 -6.65 0.34
C ILE A 27 -8.16 -7.52 -0.91
N CYS A 28 -9.30 -8.10 -1.28
CA CYS A 28 -9.44 -8.87 -2.50
C CYS A 28 -9.34 -7.95 -3.72
N GLN A 29 -8.85 -8.43 -4.87
CA GLN A 29 -8.79 -7.61 -6.07
C GLN A 29 -10.15 -7.00 -6.46
N PRO A 30 -11.28 -7.74 -6.52
CA PRO A 30 -12.59 -7.13 -6.78
C PRO A 30 -12.99 -6.04 -5.79
N CYS A 31 -12.67 -6.24 -4.50
CA CYS A 31 -12.95 -5.29 -3.43
C CYS A 31 -12.13 -4.00 -3.64
N ARG A 32 -10.86 -4.13 -4.04
CA ARG A 32 -9.99 -3.00 -4.36
C ARG A 32 -10.47 -2.26 -5.59
N ASP A 33 -10.89 -2.99 -6.61
CA ASP A 33 -11.36 -2.43 -7.87
C ASP A 33 -12.67 -1.64 -7.65
N ASP A 34 -13.62 -2.15 -6.86
CA ASP A 34 -14.85 -1.42 -6.46
C ASP A 34 -14.54 -0.08 -5.76
N VAL A 35 -13.63 -0.11 -4.78
CA VAL A 35 -13.22 1.11 -4.07
C VAL A 35 -12.52 2.08 -5.01
N THR A 36 -11.66 1.57 -5.89
CA THR A 36 -10.93 2.37 -6.88
C THR A 36 -11.91 3.03 -7.85
N ASP A 37 -12.93 2.32 -8.33
CA ASP A 37 -13.95 2.85 -9.25
C ASP A 37 -14.75 4.00 -8.65
N ARG A 38 -14.87 4.05 -7.32
CA ARG A 38 -15.54 5.13 -6.59
C ARG A 38 -14.66 6.37 -6.39
N LEU A 39 -13.35 6.29 -6.68
CA LEU A 39 -12.44 7.45 -6.67
C LEU A 39 -12.68 8.33 -7.90
N SER A 40 -12.39 9.64 -7.78
CA SER A 40 -12.40 10.52 -8.96
C SER A 40 -11.28 10.15 -9.94
N GLU A 41 -11.51 10.37 -11.24
CA GLU A 41 -10.49 10.16 -12.27
C GLU A 41 -9.22 10.97 -12.00
N GLU A 42 -9.37 12.23 -11.54
CA GLU A 42 -8.24 13.06 -11.11
C GLU A 42 -7.42 12.41 -10.00
N SER A 43 -8.08 11.81 -8.99
CA SER A 43 -7.37 11.10 -7.91
C SER A 43 -6.66 9.83 -8.41
N LYS A 44 -7.26 9.09 -9.34
CA LYS A 44 -6.62 7.93 -9.98
C LYS A 44 -5.38 8.37 -10.77
N GLU A 45 -5.49 9.48 -11.49
CA GLU A 45 -4.38 10.07 -12.25
C GLU A 45 -3.26 10.57 -11.34
N SER A 46 -3.57 11.25 -10.23
CA SER A 46 -2.56 11.68 -9.25
C SER A 46 -1.76 10.52 -8.67
N VAL A 47 -2.42 9.42 -8.28
CA VAL A 47 -1.72 8.24 -7.76
C VAL A 47 -0.84 7.61 -8.83
N ARG A 48 -1.36 7.49 -10.06
CA ARG A 48 -0.59 6.97 -11.20
C ARG A 48 0.65 7.82 -11.46
N ASN A 49 0.50 9.13 -11.50
CA ASN A 49 1.61 10.07 -11.72
C ASN A 49 2.67 9.96 -10.63
N PHE A 50 2.27 9.85 -9.36
CA PHE A 50 3.21 9.62 -8.26
C PHE A 50 4.00 8.32 -8.47
N LEU A 51 3.30 7.22 -8.77
CA LEU A 51 3.92 5.91 -8.99
C LEU A 51 4.88 5.93 -10.20
N GLU A 52 4.52 6.62 -11.28
CA GLU A 52 5.36 6.69 -12.49
C GLU A 52 6.58 7.60 -12.32
N GLN A 53 6.47 8.67 -11.54
CA GLN A 53 7.53 9.68 -11.40
C GLN A 53 8.49 9.39 -10.24
N GLU A 54 7.98 8.82 -9.14
CA GLU A 54 8.76 8.68 -7.91
C GLU A 54 9.36 7.28 -7.75
N ILE A 55 8.91 6.30 -8.54
CA ILE A 55 9.41 4.92 -8.46
C ILE A 55 10.21 4.59 -9.73
N ASP A 56 11.47 4.23 -9.53
CA ASP A 56 12.30 3.65 -10.59
C ASP A 56 11.92 2.18 -10.81
N TRP A 57 10.95 1.94 -11.69
CA TRP A 57 10.47 0.59 -12.04
C TRP A 57 11.53 -0.26 -12.75
N GLU A 58 12.48 0.36 -13.44
CA GLU A 58 13.55 -0.38 -14.11
C GLU A 58 14.55 -0.91 -13.09
N ALA A 59 15.00 -0.06 -12.15
CA ALA A 59 15.81 -0.48 -11.02
C ALA A 59 15.07 -1.53 -10.19
N ARG A 60 13.76 -1.36 -9.99
CA ARG A 60 12.92 -2.31 -9.26
C ARG A 60 12.95 -3.71 -9.86
N MET A 61 12.82 -3.81 -11.17
CA MET A 61 12.87 -5.10 -11.87
C MET A 61 14.28 -5.70 -11.85
N LYS A 62 15.33 -4.87 -11.93
CA LYS A 62 16.72 -5.33 -11.79
C LYS A 62 17.00 -5.89 -10.40
N GLU A 63 16.55 -5.21 -9.35
CA GLU A 63 16.64 -5.71 -7.97
C GLU A 63 15.95 -7.06 -7.84
N PHE A 64 14.75 -7.22 -8.41
CA PHE A 64 14.04 -8.49 -8.37
C PHE A 64 14.85 -9.62 -9.02
N MET A 65 15.49 -9.39 -10.17
CA MET A 65 16.31 -10.41 -10.84
C MET A 65 17.61 -10.76 -10.08
N LEU A 66 18.09 -9.88 -9.20
CA LEU A 66 19.36 -10.02 -8.47
C LEU A 66 19.19 -10.38 -6.99
N ALA A 67 17.99 -10.18 -6.44
CA ALA A 67 17.68 -10.43 -5.04
C ALA A 67 17.77 -11.93 -4.73
N HIS A 68 18.48 -12.25 -3.66
CA HIS A 68 18.51 -13.62 -3.13
C HIS A 68 17.28 -13.89 -2.27
N GLU A 69 16.81 -12.88 -1.53
CA GLU A 69 15.65 -12.96 -0.64
C GLU A 69 14.67 -11.83 -0.96
N LEU A 70 13.38 -12.14 -1.03
CA LEU A 70 12.33 -11.13 -1.26
C LEU A 70 12.30 -10.05 -0.18
N THR A 71 12.75 -10.36 1.05
CA THR A 71 12.78 -9.39 2.15
C THR A 71 13.80 -8.27 1.95
N ASP A 72 14.80 -8.46 1.08
CA ASP A 72 15.78 -7.41 0.75
C ASP A 72 15.10 -6.18 0.13
N ARG A 73 13.93 -6.39 -0.46
CA ARG A 73 13.05 -5.37 -1.03
C ARG A 73 12.45 -4.42 0.00
N PHE A 74 12.59 -4.71 1.29
CA PHE A 74 12.11 -3.88 2.39
C PHE A 74 13.25 -3.12 3.09
N ARG A 75 14.46 -3.09 2.51
CA ARG A 75 15.61 -2.38 3.09
C ARG A 75 15.49 -0.85 2.99
N ALA A 76 14.74 -0.34 2.02
CA ALA A 76 14.57 1.09 1.82
C ALA A 76 13.19 1.42 1.25
N CYS A 77 12.79 2.69 1.37
CA CYS A 77 11.59 3.20 0.70
C CYS A 77 11.74 3.13 -0.82
N ILE A 78 10.76 2.53 -1.50
CA ILE A 78 10.77 2.39 -2.96
C ILE A 78 10.83 3.74 -3.71
N ALA A 79 10.28 4.80 -3.11
CA ALA A 79 10.20 6.12 -3.74
C ALA A 79 11.40 7.02 -3.42
N CYS A 80 11.74 7.21 -2.14
CA CYS A 80 12.80 8.14 -1.73
C CYS A 80 14.12 7.47 -1.34
N GLN A 81 14.20 6.14 -1.39
CA GLN A 81 15.39 5.34 -1.08
C GLN A 81 15.94 5.52 0.35
N THR A 82 15.18 6.15 1.26
CA THR A 82 15.55 6.25 2.67
C THR A 82 15.61 4.84 3.28
N PRO A 83 16.71 4.46 3.96
CA PRO A 83 16.86 3.16 4.62
C PRO A 83 15.78 2.93 5.67
N ARG A 84 15.31 1.68 5.79
CA ARG A 84 14.24 1.29 6.71
C ARG A 84 14.57 1.63 8.17
N GLU A 85 15.84 1.54 8.55
CA GLU A 85 16.33 1.81 9.90
C GLU A 85 16.16 3.28 10.31
N GLU A 86 16.07 4.19 9.33
CA GLU A 86 15.86 5.63 9.55
C GLU A 86 14.37 6.02 9.54
N LEU A 87 13.48 5.08 9.22
CA LEU A 87 12.05 5.35 9.10
C LEU A 87 11.34 5.24 10.44
N THR A 88 10.62 6.30 10.80
CA THR A 88 9.71 6.31 11.96
C THR A 88 8.34 5.72 11.64
N GLY A 89 7.97 5.63 10.36
CA GLY A 89 6.74 5.00 9.91
C GLY A 89 6.76 4.66 8.42
N PHE A 90 6.17 3.52 8.05
CA PHE A 90 6.11 3.03 6.68
C PHE A 90 5.01 1.98 6.48
N GLY A 91 4.51 1.90 5.24
CA GLY A 91 3.61 0.86 4.78
C GLY A 91 4.37 -0.24 4.04
N LEU A 92 3.98 -1.49 4.26
CA LEU A 92 4.38 -2.64 3.47
C LEU A 92 3.19 -3.12 2.65
N SER A 93 3.41 -3.34 1.36
CA SER A 93 2.39 -3.85 0.45
C SER A 93 2.90 -5.09 -0.28
N ALA A 94 2.10 -6.16 -0.27
CA ALA A 94 2.39 -7.40 -0.96
C ALA A 94 1.12 -7.95 -1.61
N LEU A 95 1.24 -8.45 -2.84
CA LEU A 95 0.16 -9.12 -3.55
C LEU A 95 0.35 -10.63 -3.43
N PHE A 96 -0.72 -11.33 -3.13
CA PHE A 96 -0.76 -12.79 -3.03
C PHE A 96 -1.71 -13.35 -4.07
N ASP A 97 -1.32 -14.45 -4.71
CA ASP A 97 -2.21 -15.22 -5.57
C ASP A 97 -3.27 -15.98 -4.73
N PRO A 98 -4.30 -16.56 -5.38
CA PRO A 98 -5.32 -17.34 -4.67
C PRO A 98 -4.80 -18.59 -3.96
N GLY A 99 -3.63 -19.09 -4.36
CA GLY A 99 -2.93 -20.22 -3.72
C GLY A 99 -2.09 -19.80 -2.50
N GLY A 100 -2.02 -18.50 -2.19
CA GLY A 100 -1.22 -17.96 -1.09
C GLY A 100 0.25 -17.70 -1.44
N GLY A 101 0.63 -17.83 -2.71
CA GLY A 101 1.96 -17.45 -3.20
C GLY A 101 2.10 -15.94 -3.30
N VAL A 102 3.28 -15.39 -2.98
CA VAL A 102 3.56 -13.97 -3.20
C VAL A 102 3.73 -13.73 -4.70
N VAL A 103 3.00 -12.76 -5.24
CA VAL A 103 3.18 -12.30 -6.62
C VAL A 103 4.40 -11.39 -6.68
N GLU A 104 5.42 -11.86 -7.37
CA GLU A 104 6.71 -11.19 -7.53
C GLU A 104 6.72 -10.24 -8.75
N GLY A 105 7.84 -9.53 -8.98
CA GLY A 105 7.95 -8.46 -9.98
C GLY A 105 7.91 -7.07 -9.33
N PRO A 106 6.88 -6.22 -9.54
CA PRO A 106 6.81 -4.88 -8.94
C PRO A 106 6.56 -4.89 -7.42
N LEU A 107 5.96 -5.96 -6.91
CA LEU A 107 5.70 -6.22 -5.50
C LEU A 107 6.60 -7.36 -4.97
N PRO A 108 6.82 -7.43 -3.65
CA PRO A 108 6.34 -6.51 -2.60
C PRO A 108 7.12 -5.18 -2.54
N LEU A 109 6.60 -4.20 -1.81
CA LEU A 109 7.25 -2.89 -1.63
C LEU A 109 7.12 -2.36 -0.20
N LEU A 110 8.06 -1.48 0.16
CA LEU A 110 8.01 -0.62 1.33
C LEU A 110 7.90 0.83 0.84
N ILE A 111 6.95 1.59 1.37
CA ILE A 111 6.83 3.03 1.13
C ILE A 111 6.77 3.78 2.46
N CYS A 112 7.64 4.77 2.64
CA CYS A 112 7.69 5.52 3.89
C CYS A 112 6.49 6.45 4.06
N GLN A 113 6.12 6.74 5.30
CA GLN A 113 4.99 7.60 5.64
C GLN A 113 5.06 8.99 4.97
N PRO A 114 6.21 9.68 4.85
CA PRO A 114 6.29 10.92 4.07
C PRO A 114 5.91 10.76 2.60
N CYS A 115 6.28 9.64 1.96
CA CYS A 115 5.93 9.37 0.56
C CYS A 115 4.44 9.03 0.41
N ILE A 116 3.88 8.24 1.34
CA ILE A 116 2.42 8.01 1.42
C ILE A 116 1.68 9.35 1.58
N GLY A 117 2.18 10.23 2.44
CA GLY A 117 1.64 11.57 2.64
C GLY A 117 1.64 12.40 1.35
N ARG A 118 2.73 12.40 0.57
CA ARG A 118 2.78 13.09 -0.73
C ARG A 118 1.78 12.50 -1.74
N MET A 119 1.71 11.18 -1.82
CA MET A 119 0.78 10.47 -2.71
C MET A 119 -0.68 10.78 -2.36
N THR A 120 -1.02 10.74 -1.08
CA THR A 120 -2.39 10.96 -0.59
C THR A 120 -2.79 12.45 -0.57
N ALA A 121 -1.82 13.37 -0.43
CA ALA A 121 -2.06 14.82 -0.45
C ALA A 121 -2.69 15.31 -1.77
N GLN A 122 -2.47 14.59 -2.87
CA GLN A 122 -3.04 14.91 -4.18
C GLN A 122 -4.46 14.35 -4.37
N LEU A 123 -4.92 13.45 -3.49
CA LEU A 123 -6.26 12.91 -3.53
C LEU A 123 -7.28 13.97 -3.12
N SER A 124 -8.43 13.99 -3.80
CA SER A 124 -9.57 14.81 -3.39
C SER A 124 -10.10 14.38 -2.01
N GLU A 125 -10.72 15.31 -1.28
CA GLU A 125 -11.34 15.01 0.01
C GLU A 125 -12.38 13.87 -0.11
N LYS A 126 -13.14 13.86 -1.20
CA LYS A 126 -14.11 12.79 -1.51
C LYS A 126 -13.43 11.43 -1.68
N SER A 127 -12.32 11.37 -2.42
CA SER A 127 -11.56 10.13 -2.63
C SER A 127 -10.99 9.59 -1.32
N ARG A 128 -10.46 10.46 -0.45
CA ARG A 128 -10.00 10.07 0.89
C ARG A 128 -11.15 9.57 1.76
N ALA A 129 -12.31 10.24 1.71
CA ALA A 129 -13.49 9.82 2.47
C ALA A 129 -14.03 8.45 2.03
N VAL A 130 -14.01 8.15 0.72
CA VAL A 130 -14.38 6.82 0.20
C VAL A 130 -13.46 5.75 0.77
N TRP A 131 -12.15 6.00 0.77
CA TRP A 131 -11.17 5.06 1.30
C TRP A 131 -11.30 4.84 2.80
N ARG A 132 -11.42 5.93 3.58
CA ARG A 132 -11.65 5.84 5.03
C ARG A 132 -12.91 5.08 5.37
N LYS A 133 -14.02 5.40 4.72
CA LYS A 133 -15.29 4.72 4.95
C LYS A 133 -15.19 3.23 4.64
N PHE A 134 -14.48 2.85 3.58
CA PHE A 134 -14.22 1.44 3.30
C PHE A 134 -13.41 0.77 4.41
N LEU A 135 -12.37 1.43 4.94
CA LEU A 135 -11.61 0.90 6.06
C LEU A 135 -12.47 0.75 7.33
N GLU A 136 -13.23 1.79 7.69
CA GLU A 136 -14.13 1.79 8.85
C GLU A 136 -15.24 0.73 8.76
N ASP A 137 -15.82 0.55 7.57
CA ASP A 137 -16.93 -0.39 7.37
C ASP A 137 -16.44 -1.86 7.38
N HIS A 138 -15.16 -2.13 7.12
CA HIS A 138 -14.64 -3.48 6.89
C HIS A 138 -13.49 -3.95 7.79
N PHE A 139 -12.77 -3.03 8.44
CA PHE A 139 -11.62 -3.36 9.28
C PHE A 139 -11.70 -2.64 10.63
N GLU A 140 -11.42 -3.38 11.69
CA GLU A 140 -11.30 -2.82 13.03
C GLU A 140 -9.95 -2.09 13.13
N GLY A 141 -9.98 -0.77 12.94
CA GLY A 141 -8.81 0.08 13.19
C GLY A 141 -8.53 0.22 14.69
N PRO A 142 -7.30 0.62 15.08
CA PRO A 142 -7.01 0.91 16.48
C PRO A 142 -7.95 2.02 17.00
N PRO A 143 -8.39 1.95 18.28
CA PRO A 143 -9.30 2.95 18.83
C PRO A 143 -8.60 4.31 18.95
N GLY A 144 -9.03 5.28 18.13
CA GLY A 144 -8.63 6.68 18.21
C GLY A 144 -7.95 7.23 16.95
N ASP A 145 -7.88 8.56 16.89
CA ASP A 145 -7.25 9.38 15.84
C ASP A 145 -5.74 9.06 15.77
N SER A 146 -5.39 7.95 15.12
CA SER A 146 -4.07 7.29 15.22
C SER A 146 -2.92 8.07 14.55
N GLY A 147 -3.14 9.32 14.17
CA GLY A 147 -2.10 10.20 13.65
C GLY A 147 -1.50 9.71 12.33
N LEU A 148 -2.25 8.91 11.56
CA LEU A 148 -1.90 8.47 10.22
C LEU A 148 -2.52 9.41 9.18
N PRO A 149 -1.84 10.50 8.77
CA PRO A 149 -2.34 11.35 7.69
C PRO A 149 -2.46 10.52 6.41
N GLY A 150 -3.69 10.36 5.92
CA GLY A 150 -4.00 9.75 4.62
C GLY A 150 -4.71 8.40 4.65
N LEU A 151 -4.88 7.78 5.83
CA LEU A 151 -5.61 6.50 5.98
C LEU A 151 -6.69 6.52 7.08
N MET A 152 -6.69 7.54 7.95
CA MET A 152 -7.80 7.93 8.83
C MET A 152 -8.10 9.42 8.68
#